data_AF-A0A7C5KGZ9-F1
#
_entry.id   AF-A0A7C5KGZ9-F1
#
_cell.length_a   1.000
_cell.length_b   1.000
_cell.length_c   1.000
_cell.angle_alpha   90.00
_cell.angle_beta   90.00
_cell.angle_gamma   90.00
#
_symmetry.space_group_name_H-M   'P 1'
#
loop_
_entity.id
_entity.type
_entity.pdbx_description
1 polymer ?
#
loop_
_entity_poly.entity_id
_entity_poly.type
_entity_poly.pdbx_seq_one_letter_code
_entity_poly.pdbx_strand_id
1 'polypeptide(L)'
;VCCLDYARMDKAMDPLVELMNETDQVHITGPSTDLTFSIKGIPAVKCSGLRNIPDGEVYTAPVKNSVNGTIFYTAETLYRGTVFSDIKLTFKDGKIVEATASDTEKINQILDSDEGARYVGEFALGLNPYIKKPMKDILFDEKIQGSFHFTPGQAYDEADNGNRSQVHWDMVCIQTPEYGGGEIYFDGKLIRKDGRFVLPELEGLNPENLV
;
A
#
# COMPACT_ATOMS: atom_id res chain seq x y z
N VAL A 1 19.72 3.18 5.07
CA VAL A 1 18.28 3.03 5.40
C VAL A 1 17.83 4.17 6.29
N CYS A 2 18.29 4.27 7.55
CA CYS A 2 17.83 5.32 8.49
C CYS A 2 18.50 6.70 8.34
N CYS A 3 19.58 6.82 7.56
CA CYS A 3 20.29 8.08 7.30
C CYS A 3 19.92 8.70 5.94
N LEU A 4 18.72 8.41 5.44
CA LEU A 4 18.22 8.97 4.19
C LEU A 4 18.09 10.51 4.32
N ASP A 5 18.30 11.24 3.24
CA ASP A 5 17.97 12.67 3.18
C ASP A 5 16.44 12.84 3.11
N TYR A 6 15.83 12.81 4.28
CA TYR A 6 14.39 12.96 4.44
C TYR A 6 13.87 14.32 3.97
N ALA A 7 14.67 15.38 4.02
CA ALA A 7 14.26 16.69 3.52
C ALA A 7 14.17 16.72 1.98
N ARG A 8 15.08 16.01 1.30
CA ARG A 8 14.99 15.79 -0.14
C ARG A 8 13.79 14.92 -0.50
N MET A 9 13.59 13.81 0.22
CA MET A 9 12.45 12.91 0.02
C MET A 9 11.11 13.62 0.23
N ASP A 10 11.00 14.43 1.28
CA ASP A 10 9.80 15.20 1.60
C ASP A 10 9.35 16.09 0.44
N LYS A 11 10.29 16.78 -0.22
CA LYS A 11 10.02 17.61 -1.40
C LYS A 11 9.70 16.77 -2.64
N ALA A 12 10.35 15.63 -2.80
CA ALA A 12 10.09 14.73 -3.94
C ALA A 12 8.67 14.12 -3.89
N MET A 13 8.07 14.04 -2.70
CA MET A 13 6.71 13.54 -2.49
C MET A 13 5.61 14.53 -2.88
N ASP A 14 5.90 15.83 -2.96
CA ASP A 14 4.88 16.87 -3.19
C ASP A 14 4.05 16.61 -4.48
N PRO A 15 4.64 16.29 -5.65
CA PRO A 15 3.85 15.99 -6.86
C PRO A 15 2.95 14.76 -6.73
N LEU A 16 3.36 13.75 -5.96
CA LEU A 16 2.54 12.55 -5.73
C LEU A 16 1.37 12.84 -4.80
N VAL A 17 1.60 13.64 -3.74
CA VAL A 17 0.54 14.08 -2.84
C VAL A 17 -0.51 14.90 -3.60
N GLU A 18 -0.09 15.85 -4.44
CA GLU A 18 -0.99 16.62 -5.30
C GLU A 18 -1.80 15.70 -6.21
N LEU A 19 -1.13 14.79 -6.92
CA LEU A 19 -1.80 13.87 -7.84
C LEU A 19 -2.80 12.95 -7.13
N MET A 20 -2.43 12.38 -5.97
CA MET A 20 -3.33 11.51 -5.20
C MET A 20 -4.57 12.27 -4.70
N ASN A 21 -4.41 13.52 -4.27
CA ASN A 21 -5.53 14.35 -3.81
C ASN A 21 -6.50 14.74 -4.95
N GLU A 22 -6.04 14.77 -6.20
CA GLU A 22 -6.87 15.03 -7.38
C GLU A 22 -7.49 13.77 -7.98
N THR A 23 -7.01 12.58 -7.60
CA THR A 23 -7.40 11.29 -8.19
C THR A 23 -8.74 10.81 -7.64
N ASP A 24 -9.61 10.31 -8.53
CA ASP A 24 -10.80 9.56 -8.12
C ASP A 24 -10.49 8.07 -8.08
N GLN A 25 -10.17 7.47 -9.22
CA GLN A 25 -10.08 6.02 -9.37
C GLN A 25 -8.63 5.53 -9.43
N VAL A 26 -8.35 4.47 -8.67
CA VAL A 26 -7.11 3.72 -8.71
C VAL A 26 -7.39 2.33 -9.30
N HIS A 27 -6.55 1.90 -10.24
CA HIS A 27 -6.53 0.53 -10.75
C HIS A 27 -5.13 -0.04 -10.62
N ILE A 28 -5.00 -1.20 -9.97
CA ILE A 28 -3.73 -1.89 -9.74
C ILE A 28 -3.79 -3.26 -10.41
N THR A 29 -2.78 -3.58 -11.19
CA THR A 29 -2.62 -4.89 -11.84
C THR A 29 -1.28 -5.52 -11.47
N GLY A 30 -1.24 -6.85 -11.52
CA GLY A 30 -0.03 -7.64 -11.27
C GLY A 30 -0.34 -9.13 -11.27
N PRO A 31 0.65 -9.98 -10.92
CA PRO A 31 0.41 -11.42 -10.77
C PRO A 31 -0.75 -11.69 -9.82
N SER A 32 -1.82 -12.31 -10.33
CA SER A 32 -3.04 -12.63 -9.57
C SER A 32 -3.68 -11.42 -8.87
N THR A 33 -3.39 -10.21 -9.32
CA THR A 33 -3.90 -8.95 -8.78
C THR A 33 -4.60 -8.16 -9.88
N ASP A 34 -5.84 -7.80 -9.63
CA ASP A 34 -6.65 -6.88 -10.43
C ASP A 34 -7.61 -6.20 -9.46
N LEU A 35 -7.28 -4.97 -9.05
CA LEU A 35 -7.91 -4.28 -7.93
C LEU A 35 -8.28 -2.85 -8.33
N THR A 36 -9.53 -2.47 -8.09
CA THR A 36 -10.06 -1.13 -8.36
C THR A 36 -10.68 -0.53 -7.11
N PHE A 37 -10.48 0.77 -6.90
CA PHE A 37 -11.07 1.51 -5.77
C PHE A 37 -11.02 3.01 -6.04
N SER A 38 -11.77 3.78 -5.26
CA SER A 38 -11.69 5.25 -5.26
C SER A 38 -10.86 5.74 -4.09
N ILE A 39 -10.09 6.82 -4.26
CA ILE A 39 -9.46 7.59 -3.17
C ILE A 39 -10.02 9.02 -3.08
N LYS A 40 -11.12 9.29 -3.80
CA LYS A 40 -11.69 10.63 -3.93
C LYS A 40 -12.03 11.24 -2.57
N GLY A 41 -11.48 12.43 -2.33
CA GLY A 41 -11.81 13.25 -1.17
C GLY A 41 -11.22 12.76 0.15
N ILE A 42 -10.30 11.78 0.10
CA ILE A 42 -9.51 11.34 1.26
C ILE A 42 -8.11 11.93 1.10
N PRO A 43 -7.57 12.65 2.11
CA PRO A 43 -6.26 13.27 2.00
C PRO A 43 -5.14 12.25 1.74
N ALA A 44 -4.18 12.64 0.91
CA ALA A 44 -2.87 11.97 0.82
C ALA A 44 -1.89 12.60 1.81
N VAL A 45 -1.13 11.75 2.51
CA VAL A 45 -0.23 12.12 3.59
C VAL A 45 1.17 11.58 3.30
N LYS A 46 2.19 12.42 3.44
CA LYS A 46 3.59 12.02 3.26
C LYS A 46 4.22 11.61 4.58
N CYS A 47 4.99 10.52 4.55
CA CYS A 47 5.82 10.08 5.67
C CYS A 47 7.30 10.22 5.28
N SER A 48 7.93 11.27 5.80
CA SER A 48 9.28 11.71 5.46
C SER A 48 10.18 11.81 6.71
N GLY A 49 10.13 10.83 7.61
CA GLY A 49 11.02 10.71 8.76
C GLY A 49 10.56 11.47 10.01
N LEU A 50 9.32 11.94 10.04
CA LEU A 50 8.76 12.71 11.16
C LEU A 50 8.11 11.83 12.23
N ARG A 51 7.68 10.62 11.87
CA ARG A 51 7.01 9.67 12.77
C ARG A 51 7.70 8.32 12.82
N ASN A 52 8.30 7.88 11.72
CA ASN A 52 9.00 6.60 11.61
C ASN A 52 10.45 6.83 11.17
N ILE A 53 11.35 5.92 11.59
CA ILE A 53 12.71 5.82 11.07
C ILE A 53 13.07 4.33 11.00
N PRO A 54 13.26 3.72 9.81
CA PRO A 54 13.17 4.36 8.50
C PRO A 54 11.75 4.79 8.14
N ASP A 55 11.64 5.57 7.07
CA ASP A 55 10.37 6.07 6.54
C ASP A 55 10.45 6.11 5.02
N GLY A 56 9.40 6.55 4.35
CA GLY A 56 9.39 6.78 2.91
C GLY A 56 8.18 6.15 2.25
N GLU A 57 7.02 6.77 2.45
CA GLU A 57 5.80 6.46 1.73
C GLU A 57 4.92 7.70 1.56
N VAL A 58 3.97 7.61 0.64
CA VAL A 58 2.79 8.48 0.63
C VAL A 58 1.58 7.58 0.74
N TYR A 59 0.76 7.82 1.75
CA TYR A 59 -0.42 7.02 2.05
C TYR A 59 -1.71 7.84 1.94
N THR A 60 -2.81 7.13 1.73
CA THR A 60 -4.19 7.61 1.87
C THR A 60 -5.05 6.42 2.29
N ALA A 61 -6.37 6.55 2.26
CA ALA A 61 -7.28 5.43 2.40
C ALA A 61 -8.20 5.32 1.17
N PRO A 62 -8.64 4.11 0.79
CA PRO A 62 -9.70 3.96 -0.19
C PRO A 62 -11.03 4.42 0.39
N VAL A 63 -11.92 4.95 -0.44
CA VAL A 63 -13.34 5.12 -0.11
C VAL A 63 -13.88 3.75 0.30
N LYS A 64 -14.33 3.64 1.57
CA LYS A 64 -14.56 2.37 2.26
C LYS A 64 -15.32 1.31 1.44
N ASN A 65 -16.34 1.71 0.70
CA ASN A 65 -17.23 0.80 -0.05
C ASN A 65 -16.88 0.69 -1.55
N SER A 66 -15.72 1.20 -1.99
CA SER A 66 -15.35 1.27 -3.41
C SER A 66 -14.45 0.12 -3.88
N VAL A 67 -13.81 -0.60 -2.95
CA VAL A 67 -12.81 -1.62 -3.28
C VAL A 67 -13.45 -2.85 -3.92
N ASN A 68 -12.99 -3.21 -5.12
CA ASN A 68 -13.45 -4.36 -5.87
C ASN A 68 -12.28 -5.06 -6.57
N GLY A 69 -12.37 -6.39 -6.68
CA GLY A 69 -11.38 -7.20 -7.38
C GLY A 69 -10.61 -8.11 -6.44
N THR A 70 -9.38 -8.44 -6.80
CA THR A 70 -8.54 -9.39 -6.06
C THR A 70 -7.13 -8.86 -5.95
N ILE A 71 -6.52 -9.02 -4.78
CA ILE A 71 -5.11 -8.72 -4.54
C ILE A 71 -4.39 -9.98 -4.06
N PHE A 72 -3.17 -10.17 -4.57
CA PHE A 72 -2.22 -11.17 -4.10
C PHE A 72 -0.99 -10.47 -3.53
N TYR A 73 -0.69 -10.71 -2.26
CA TYR A 73 0.46 -10.09 -1.59
C TYR A 73 1.73 -10.87 -1.88
N THR A 74 2.72 -10.16 -2.44
CA THR A 74 3.97 -10.79 -2.91
C THR A 74 5.02 -10.89 -1.80
N ALA A 75 4.83 -10.21 -0.67
CA ALA A 75 5.70 -10.28 0.50
C ALA A 75 5.05 -11.11 1.62
N GLU A 76 5.86 -11.94 2.28
CA GLU A 76 5.45 -12.57 3.54
C GLU A 76 5.34 -11.52 4.65
N THR A 77 4.39 -11.69 5.55
CA THR A 77 4.18 -10.77 6.68
C THR A 77 4.10 -11.53 7.99
N LEU A 78 4.68 -10.97 9.05
CA LEU A 78 4.61 -11.49 10.41
C LEU A 78 3.52 -10.74 11.16
N TYR A 79 2.45 -11.43 11.53
CA TYR A 79 1.35 -10.84 12.28
C TYR A 79 1.01 -11.66 13.51
N ARG A 80 1.04 -11.01 14.68
CA ARG A 80 0.76 -11.62 16.00
C ARG A 80 1.49 -12.97 16.22
N GLY A 81 2.77 -13.02 15.83
CA GLY A 81 3.63 -14.19 16.02
C GLY A 81 3.42 -15.32 15.00
N THR A 82 2.74 -15.06 13.87
CA THR A 82 2.60 -16.03 12.79
C THR A 82 2.98 -15.40 11.46
N VAL A 83 3.76 -16.15 10.68
CA VAL A 83 4.15 -15.74 9.33
C VAL A 83 3.06 -16.20 8.37
N PHE A 84 2.53 -15.27 7.60
CA PHE A 84 1.59 -15.53 6.52
C PHE A 84 2.29 -15.33 5.18
N SER A 85 2.07 -16.27 4.26
CA SER A 85 2.48 -16.21 2.85
C SER A 85 1.28 -16.54 1.96
N ASP A 86 1.43 -16.33 0.65
CA ASP A 86 0.41 -16.65 -0.36
C ASP A 86 -0.95 -16.03 -0.06
N ILE A 87 -0.94 -14.81 0.51
CA ILE A 87 -2.14 -14.12 0.94
C ILE A 87 -2.86 -13.61 -0.31
N LYS A 88 -4.12 -14.00 -0.44
CA LYS A 88 -5.03 -13.55 -1.50
C LYS A 88 -6.33 -13.09 -0.87
N LEU A 89 -6.74 -11.86 -1.19
CA LEU A 89 -8.00 -11.29 -0.72
C LEU A 89 -8.87 -10.89 -1.91
N THR A 90 -10.13 -11.32 -1.91
CA THR A 90 -11.14 -10.91 -2.90
C THR A 90 -12.09 -9.91 -2.26
N PHE A 91 -12.28 -8.77 -2.91
CA PHE A 91 -13.13 -7.68 -2.48
C PHE A 91 -14.38 -7.55 -3.35
N LYS A 92 -15.49 -7.22 -2.69
CA LYS A 92 -16.72 -6.80 -3.34
C LYS A 92 -17.36 -5.67 -2.54
N ASP A 93 -17.68 -4.56 -3.21
CA ASP A 93 -18.33 -3.38 -2.60
C ASP A 93 -17.61 -2.90 -1.33
N GLY A 94 -16.27 -2.92 -1.35
CA GLY A 94 -15.39 -2.52 -0.24
C GLY A 94 -15.01 -3.61 0.76
N LYS A 95 -15.73 -4.73 0.77
CA LYS A 95 -15.57 -5.77 1.80
C LYS A 95 -14.79 -6.97 1.27
N ILE A 96 -13.88 -7.49 2.09
CA ILE A 96 -13.23 -8.79 1.87
C ILE A 96 -14.30 -9.90 1.97
N VAL A 97 -14.62 -10.52 0.84
CA VAL A 97 -15.57 -11.63 0.75
C VAL A 97 -14.90 -13.00 0.72
N GLU A 98 -13.61 -13.05 0.39
CA GLU A 98 -12.79 -14.26 0.40
C GLU A 98 -11.37 -13.91 0.85
N ALA A 99 -10.79 -14.74 1.73
CA ALA A 99 -9.42 -14.58 2.18
C ALA A 99 -8.75 -15.96 2.29
N THR A 100 -7.61 -16.12 1.61
CA THR A 100 -6.77 -17.32 1.69
C THR A 100 -5.35 -16.92 2.01
N ALA A 101 -4.62 -17.79 2.69
CA ALA A 101 -3.20 -17.67 3.00
C ALA A 101 -2.62 -19.06 3.32
N SER A 102 -1.32 -19.13 3.56
CA SER A 102 -0.65 -20.33 4.09
C SER A 102 -1.32 -20.92 5.34
N ASP A 103 -1.93 -20.07 6.18
CA ASP A 103 -2.87 -20.44 7.24
C ASP A 103 -4.22 -19.72 7.04
N THR A 104 -5.07 -20.34 6.21
CA THR A 104 -6.37 -19.77 5.82
C THR A 104 -7.36 -19.70 6.99
N GLU A 105 -7.28 -20.61 7.96
CA GLU A 105 -8.16 -20.57 9.13
C GLU A 105 -7.82 -19.33 9.98
N LYS A 106 -6.53 -19.13 10.27
CA LYS A 106 -6.09 -18.06 11.16
C LYS A 106 -6.24 -16.66 10.56
N ILE A 107 -6.00 -16.50 9.25
CA ILE A 107 -6.24 -15.19 8.61
C ILE A 107 -7.72 -14.79 8.68
N ASN A 108 -8.65 -15.74 8.48
CA ASN A 108 -10.07 -15.45 8.60
C ASN A 108 -10.46 -15.13 10.05
N GLN A 109 -9.92 -15.83 11.05
CA GLN A 109 -10.14 -15.47 12.46
C GLN A 109 -9.70 -14.03 12.77
N ILE A 110 -8.60 -13.55 12.18
CA ILE A 110 -8.14 -12.16 12.33
C ILE A 110 -9.11 -11.20 11.64
N LEU A 111 -9.48 -11.49 10.39
CA LEU A 111 -10.36 -10.62 9.60
C LEU A 111 -11.81 -10.62 10.09
N ASP A 112 -12.23 -11.60 10.89
CA ASP A 112 -13.55 -11.68 11.55
C ASP A 112 -13.54 -11.13 12.99
N SER A 113 -12.44 -10.53 13.44
CA SER A 113 -12.30 -10.07 14.83
C SER A 113 -13.16 -8.85 15.18
N ASP A 114 -13.55 -8.04 14.20
CA ASP A 114 -14.52 -6.94 14.33
C ASP A 114 -15.14 -6.53 12.98
N GLU A 115 -16.12 -5.63 13.02
CA GLU A 115 -16.88 -5.20 11.83
C GLU A 115 -16.04 -4.46 10.78
N GLY A 116 -14.97 -3.80 11.19
CA GLY A 116 -14.09 -3.02 10.32
C GLY A 116 -12.95 -3.81 9.72
N ALA A 117 -12.59 -4.96 10.29
CA ALA A 117 -11.42 -5.75 9.92
C ALA A 117 -11.47 -6.29 8.47
N ARG A 118 -12.67 -6.38 7.87
CA ARG A 118 -12.87 -6.78 6.46
C ARG A 118 -12.91 -5.63 5.46
N TYR A 119 -12.66 -4.40 5.90
CA TYR A 119 -12.57 -3.22 5.03
C TYR A 119 -11.14 -2.69 5.06
N VAL A 120 -10.80 -1.82 4.13
CA VAL A 120 -9.42 -1.31 3.99
C VAL A 120 -9.32 0.04 4.67
N GLY A 121 -8.29 0.20 5.50
CA GLY A 121 -8.00 1.42 6.23
C GLY A 121 -6.94 2.28 5.56
N GLU A 122 -6.09 1.68 4.72
CA GLU A 122 -4.97 2.38 4.11
C GLU A 122 -4.54 1.77 2.77
N PHE A 123 -4.06 2.65 1.90
CA PHE A 123 -3.33 2.37 0.67
C PHE A 123 -2.13 3.32 0.61
N ALA A 124 -0.92 2.77 0.48
CA ALA A 124 0.28 3.58 0.35
C ALA A 124 1.26 3.07 -0.71
N LEU A 125 2.08 3.98 -1.20
CA LEU A 125 3.18 3.71 -2.13
C LEU A 125 4.52 3.81 -1.39
N GLY A 126 5.31 2.72 -1.39
CA GLY A 126 6.62 2.65 -0.76
C GLY A 126 7.73 3.25 -1.62
N LEU A 127 8.60 4.06 -0.99
CA LEU A 127 9.54 4.98 -1.65
C LEU A 127 10.98 4.90 -1.13
N ASN A 128 11.29 4.09 -0.10
CA ASN A 128 12.63 4.09 0.48
C ASN A 128 13.66 3.39 -0.44
N PRO A 129 14.65 4.12 -1.02
CA PRO A 129 15.56 3.59 -2.03
C PRO A 129 16.57 2.57 -1.48
N TYR A 130 16.69 2.45 -0.15
CA TYR A 130 17.62 1.54 0.50
C TYR A 130 16.97 0.22 0.94
N ILE A 131 15.63 0.15 0.99
CA ILE A 131 14.90 -1.07 1.35
C ILE A 131 14.45 -1.74 0.05
N LYS A 132 14.91 -2.97 -0.16
CA LYS A 132 14.81 -3.68 -1.45
C LYS A 132 14.11 -5.03 -1.36
N LYS A 133 14.03 -5.61 -0.17
CA LYS A 133 13.53 -6.97 0.06
C LYS A 133 12.79 -7.02 1.38
N PRO A 134 11.77 -7.87 1.51
CA PRO A 134 11.10 -8.13 2.78
C PRO A 134 12.06 -8.65 3.83
N MET A 135 11.86 -8.22 5.08
CA MET A 135 12.63 -8.59 6.26
C MET A 135 11.76 -9.19 7.35
N LYS A 136 10.43 -9.26 7.15
CA LYS A 136 9.41 -9.65 8.14
C LYS A 136 9.37 -8.69 9.33
N ASP A 137 9.72 -7.45 9.05
CA ASP A 137 9.60 -6.30 9.95
C ASP A 137 8.79 -5.26 9.21
N ILE A 138 7.54 -5.07 9.64
CA ILE A 138 6.58 -4.32 8.87
C ILE A 138 6.99 -2.86 8.67
N LEU A 139 7.67 -2.28 9.67
CA LEU A 139 8.20 -0.91 9.62
C LEU A 139 9.18 -0.70 8.45
N PHE A 140 9.89 -1.75 8.05
CA PHE A 140 10.77 -1.72 6.89
C PHE A 140 10.04 -2.12 5.61
N ASP A 141 9.25 -3.19 5.70
CA ASP A 141 8.66 -3.84 4.52
C ASP A 141 7.64 -2.94 3.82
N GLU A 142 6.86 -2.17 4.59
CA GLU A 142 5.87 -1.23 4.06
C GLU A 142 6.51 -0.07 3.27
N LYS A 143 7.80 0.21 3.52
CA LYS A 143 8.57 1.31 2.90
C LYS A 143 9.40 0.87 1.69
N ILE A 144 9.35 -0.41 1.29
CA ILE A 144 10.14 -0.96 0.17
C ILE A 144 9.95 -0.14 -1.11
N GLN A 145 11.04 0.18 -1.82
CA GLN A 145 10.93 0.88 -3.09
C GLN A 145 10.13 0.08 -4.13
N GLY A 146 9.23 0.76 -4.84
CA GLY A 146 8.44 0.11 -5.89
C GLY A 146 7.43 -0.91 -5.35
N SER A 147 7.16 -0.91 -4.05
CA SER A 147 6.05 -1.62 -3.45
C SER A 147 4.86 -0.68 -3.23
N PHE A 148 3.70 -1.28 -3.01
CA PHE A 148 2.59 -0.63 -2.34
C PHE A 148 2.16 -1.53 -1.19
N HIS A 149 1.50 -0.98 -0.20
CA HIS A 149 0.81 -1.78 0.80
C HIS A 149 -0.68 -1.44 0.80
N PHE A 150 -1.49 -2.41 1.20
CA PHE A 150 -2.94 -2.30 1.22
C PHE A 150 -3.43 -2.98 2.50
N THR A 151 -4.07 -2.21 3.37
CA THR A 151 -4.11 -2.54 4.81
C THR A 151 -5.55 -2.79 5.25
N PRO A 152 -5.95 -4.04 5.51
CA PRO A 152 -7.23 -4.33 6.14
C PRO A 152 -7.31 -3.73 7.54
N GLY A 153 -8.47 -3.16 7.87
CA GLY A 153 -8.80 -2.63 9.19
C GLY A 153 -8.79 -1.11 9.28
N GLN A 154 -8.34 -0.60 10.42
CA GLN A 154 -8.46 0.77 10.91
C GLN A 154 -7.87 1.78 9.92
N ALA A 155 -8.63 2.84 9.63
CA ALA A 155 -8.11 4.01 8.94
C ALA A 155 -7.42 4.98 9.90
N TYR A 156 -6.41 5.69 9.41
CA TYR A 156 -5.79 6.80 10.14
C TYR A 156 -6.69 8.03 10.16
N ASP A 157 -6.56 8.86 11.21
CA ASP A 157 -7.36 10.08 11.35
C ASP A 157 -6.98 11.12 10.28
N GLU A 158 -5.73 11.15 9.85
CA GLU A 158 -5.21 12.05 8.82
C GLU A 158 -5.68 11.70 7.39
N ALA A 159 -6.01 10.43 7.14
CA ALA A 159 -6.55 9.92 5.88
C ALA A 159 -7.83 9.10 6.13
N ASP A 160 -8.79 9.70 6.83
CA ASP A 160 -9.93 8.98 7.38
C ASP A 160 -10.99 8.64 6.32
N ASN A 161 -11.33 7.35 6.21
CA ASN A 161 -12.45 6.85 5.40
C ASN A 161 -13.65 6.37 6.24
N GLY A 162 -13.62 6.61 7.55
CA GLY A 162 -14.63 6.20 8.52
C GLY A 162 -14.56 4.73 8.94
N ASN A 163 -13.57 3.96 8.47
CA ASN A 163 -13.40 2.58 8.93
C ASN A 163 -12.76 2.54 10.32
N ARG A 164 -13.37 1.76 11.22
CA ARG A 164 -12.92 1.61 12.60
C ARG A 164 -12.76 0.14 12.93
N SER A 165 -11.59 -0.25 13.43
CA SER A 165 -11.22 -1.64 13.67
C SER A 165 -10.10 -1.73 14.71
N GLN A 166 -9.96 -2.89 15.35
CA GLN A 166 -8.77 -3.20 16.16
C GLN A 166 -7.63 -3.79 15.29
N VAL A 167 -7.95 -4.20 14.06
CA VAL A 167 -6.98 -4.66 13.08
C VAL A 167 -6.46 -3.45 12.34
N HIS A 168 -5.16 -3.40 12.12
CA HIS A 168 -4.49 -2.57 11.14
C HIS A 168 -3.29 -3.40 10.72
N TRP A 169 -3.36 -3.98 9.52
CA TRP A 169 -2.39 -4.98 9.11
C TRP A 169 -1.83 -4.65 7.73
N ASP A 170 -0.65 -4.03 7.74
CA ASP A 170 0.04 -3.68 6.53
C ASP A 170 0.57 -4.94 5.85
N MET A 171 0.08 -5.15 4.63
CA MET A 171 0.45 -6.26 3.77
C MET A 171 1.00 -5.68 2.47
N VAL A 172 2.16 -6.18 2.03
CA VAL A 172 2.97 -5.52 1.02
C VAL A 172 2.95 -6.27 -0.31
N CYS A 173 2.76 -5.51 -1.39
CA CYS A 173 2.90 -5.95 -2.78
C CYS A 173 4.08 -5.22 -3.43
N ILE A 174 5.13 -5.97 -3.76
CA ILE A 174 6.31 -5.48 -4.48
C ILE A 174 6.07 -5.67 -5.97
N GLN A 175 6.07 -4.59 -6.74
CA GLN A 175 5.82 -4.64 -8.18
C GLN A 175 7.10 -4.63 -9.02
N THR A 176 8.28 -4.86 -8.44
CA THR A 176 9.50 -4.95 -9.25
C THR A 176 9.49 -6.22 -10.11
N PRO A 177 10.26 -6.27 -11.22
CA PRO A 177 10.27 -7.44 -12.11
C PRO A 177 10.62 -8.77 -11.40
N GLU A 178 11.45 -8.74 -10.35
CA GLU A 178 11.77 -9.93 -9.54
C GLU A 178 10.54 -10.55 -8.85
N TYR A 179 9.49 -9.75 -8.59
CA TYR A 179 8.24 -10.16 -7.96
C TYR A 179 7.09 -10.28 -8.97
N GLY A 180 7.41 -10.28 -10.28
CA GLY A 180 6.44 -10.47 -11.36
C GLY A 180 5.88 -9.19 -11.97
N GLY A 181 6.34 -8.02 -11.53
CA GLY A 181 5.94 -6.75 -12.12
C GLY A 181 4.56 -6.26 -11.68
N GLY A 182 4.06 -5.24 -12.37
CA GLY A 182 2.70 -4.72 -12.16
C GLY A 182 2.56 -3.27 -12.57
N GLU A 183 1.32 -2.82 -12.65
CA GLU A 183 0.99 -1.46 -13.07
C GLU A 183 0.05 -0.82 -12.05
N ILE A 184 0.16 0.49 -11.88
CA ILE A 184 -0.77 1.32 -11.10
C ILE A 184 -1.23 2.46 -11.99
N TYR A 185 -2.54 2.64 -12.05
CA TYR A 185 -3.20 3.68 -12.82
C TYR A 185 -4.00 4.58 -11.90
N PHE A 186 -3.91 5.89 -12.11
CA PHE A 186 -4.78 6.89 -11.51
C PHE A 186 -5.64 7.51 -12.61
N ASP A 187 -6.96 7.42 -12.47
CA ASP A 187 -7.95 7.87 -13.47
C ASP A 187 -7.65 7.36 -14.90
N GLY A 188 -7.20 6.12 -15.01
CA GLY A 188 -6.84 5.47 -16.27
C GLY A 188 -5.47 5.88 -16.84
N LYS A 189 -4.73 6.78 -16.19
CA LYS A 189 -3.36 7.14 -16.56
C LYS A 189 -2.38 6.24 -15.83
N LEU A 190 -1.45 5.62 -16.56
CA LEU A 190 -0.39 4.81 -15.96
C LEU A 190 0.57 5.71 -15.18
N ILE A 191 0.69 5.51 -13.86
CA ILE A 191 1.57 6.31 -12.99
C ILE A 191 2.80 5.54 -12.56
N ARG A 192 2.70 4.20 -12.45
CA ARG A 192 3.82 3.32 -12.09
C ARG A 192 3.76 2.03 -12.89
N LYS A 193 4.92 1.59 -13.40
CA LYS A 193 5.11 0.31 -14.06
C LYS A 193 6.34 -0.38 -13.51
N ASP A 194 6.18 -1.64 -13.13
CA ASP A 194 7.23 -2.51 -12.60
C ASP A 194 8.01 -1.86 -11.44
N GLY A 195 7.27 -1.18 -10.55
CA GLY A 195 7.82 -0.48 -9.39
C GLY A 195 8.47 0.88 -9.70
N ARG A 196 8.41 1.39 -10.94
CA ARG A 196 8.98 2.70 -11.34
C ARG A 196 7.91 3.69 -11.76
N PHE A 197 8.03 4.93 -11.30
CA PHE A 197 7.15 6.02 -11.74
C PHE A 197 7.47 6.39 -13.18
N VAL A 198 6.43 6.57 -14.00
CA VAL A 198 6.55 6.81 -15.44
C VAL A 198 6.11 8.20 -15.88
N LEU A 199 5.45 8.95 -15.00
CA LEU A 199 5.08 10.34 -15.27
C LEU A 199 6.28 11.27 -15.01
N PRO A 200 6.56 12.24 -15.90
CA PRO A 200 7.68 13.18 -15.74
C PRO A 200 7.72 13.88 -14.38
N GLU A 201 6.56 14.30 -13.88
CA GLU A 201 6.41 14.97 -12.59
C GLU A 201 6.69 14.06 -11.39
N LEU A 202 6.64 12.74 -11.56
CA LEU A 202 6.90 11.73 -10.52
C LEU A 202 8.30 11.12 -10.62
N GLU A 203 9.11 11.47 -11.63
CA GLU A 203 10.45 10.89 -11.82
C GLU A 203 11.35 11.09 -10.60
N GLY A 204 11.18 12.20 -9.85
CA GLY A 204 11.92 12.49 -8.63
C GLY A 204 11.77 11.44 -7.52
N LEU A 205 10.71 10.62 -7.57
CA LEU A 205 10.44 9.54 -6.62
C LEU A 205 11.11 8.21 -7.00
N ASN A 206 11.69 8.12 -8.20
CA ASN A 206 12.44 6.92 -8.57
C ASN A 206 13.73 6.82 -7.73
N PRO A 207 14.10 5.60 -7.28
CA PRO A 207 15.20 5.35 -6.34
C PRO A 207 16.51 6.11 -6.58
N GLU A 208 16.96 6.21 -7.83
CA GLU A 208 18.18 6.93 -8.23
C GLU A 208 18.15 8.44 -7.92
N ASN A 209 16.95 9.01 -7.78
CA ASN A 209 16.72 10.42 -7.51
C ASN A 209 16.49 10.71 -6.01
N LEU A 210 16.49 9.68 -5.17
CA LEU A 210 16.34 9.79 -3.70
C LEU A 210 17.62 9.46 -2.93
N VAL A 211 18.70 9.09 -3.63
CA VAL A 211 20.03 8.77 -3.07
C VAL A 211 20.96 9.98 -3.12
#